data_AF-A0A942TT60-F1
#
_entry.id   AF-A0A942TT60-F1
#
_cell.length_a   1.000
_cell.length_b   1.000
_cell.length_c   1.000
_cell.angle_alpha   90.00
_cell.angle_beta   90.00
_cell.angle_gamma   90.00
#
_symmetry.space_group_name_H-M   'P 1'
#
loop_
_entity.id
_entity.type
_entity.pdbx_description
1 polymer ?
#
loop_
_entity_poly.entity_id
_entity_poly.type
_entity_poly.pdbx_seq_one_letter_code
_entity_poly.pdbx_strand_id
1 'polypeptide(L)'
;MKYKVKEVAEFVGVSIATLHHYDKIGLLSPESVNQAGYRLYTDYELERLQQILFFKEMGFSLKEIQKNLDHSDFDRKRALEVHLDVLLQKKKRLEDIINTVYKTIESINGGMKMNPKDMFEGFDITDIEESKKKYAAGGFEHTLAVKADGTVWGWGNFGQEECSVGSEKPLVPLLSNVKTVAAASGHYHSFAIKNDGTVWGWGSNDHGQLGINANEDYVTVPIKIEGLDHVVSVSAGVFHTLALKGDGRVWTWGPNWYGQLGNGSYNESKSPLIVENLAGVKEVAAGFFHSLALKGDGTVWRWGGFGDSTSEFPIKDQSPIPVRVKTIDQIVAIAAGGSHGAALKDDGTVWTWGYNNEGQLGDGKFVNGCSCEPRMVSGLTDIKAITAGGAFTLALRKNGTVWAWGSNNYGQLGDSTYENKCEAREIPELNDVIHIAAGTKHAIAMKKDGSVWLWGSNDHGQLGDKKESKRNRPYKYFQTT
;
A
#
# COMPACT_ATOMS: atom_id res chain seq x y z
N MET A 1 -25.79 35.53 34.25
CA MET A 1 -26.68 36.37 33.40
C MET A 1 -28.12 35.85 33.50
N LYS A 2 -29.14 36.61 33.07
CA LYS A 2 -30.53 36.13 33.02
C LYS A 2 -30.99 36.02 31.57
N TYR A 3 -31.50 34.86 31.20
CA TYR A 3 -31.92 34.50 29.84
C TYR A 3 -33.42 34.26 29.79
N LYS A 4 -34.09 34.76 28.76
CA LYS A 4 -35.50 34.47 28.51
C LYS A 4 -35.65 33.01 28.07
N VAL A 5 -36.79 32.39 28.38
CA VAL A 5 -37.10 31.00 27.99
C VAL A 5 -36.84 30.68 26.51
N LYS A 6 -37.05 31.65 25.61
CA LYS A 6 -36.79 31.50 24.17
C LYS A 6 -35.29 31.39 23.87
N GLU A 7 -34.47 32.23 24.51
CA GLU A 7 -33.01 32.22 24.34
C GLU A 7 -32.42 30.90 24.87
N VAL A 8 -32.93 30.41 26.00
CA VAL A 8 -32.54 29.11 26.56
C VAL A 8 -32.92 27.95 25.63
N ALA A 9 -34.13 27.98 25.06
CA ALA A 9 -34.57 26.98 24.09
C ALA A 9 -33.66 26.94 22.85
N GLU A 10 -33.23 28.10 22.37
CA GLU A 10 -32.31 28.24 21.24
C GLU A 10 -30.89 27.77 21.58
N PHE A 11 -30.35 28.13 22.75
CA PHE A 11 -28.99 27.73 23.13
C PHE A 11 -28.78 26.23 23.25
N VAL A 12 -29.79 25.50 23.73
CA VAL A 12 -29.67 24.06 24.01
C VAL A 12 -30.47 23.20 23.02
N GLY A 13 -31.11 23.82 22.02
CA GLY A 13 -31.79 23.11 20.93
C GLY A 13 -33.03 22.32 21.37
N VAL A 14 -33.80 22.83 22.34
CA VAL A 14 -35.02 22.16 22.86
C VAL A 14 -36.26 23.05 22.71
N SER A 15 -37.44 22.45 22.57
CA SER A 15 -38.68 23.23 22.44
C SER A 15 -39.04 23.95 23.74
N ILE A 16 -39.65 25.14 23.64
CA ILE A 16 -40.18 25.88 24.80
C ILE A 16 -41.17 25.03 25.62
N ALA A 17 -41.96 24.18 24.94
CA ALA A 17 -42.87 23.24 25.60
C ALA A 17 -42.13 22.22 26.47
N THR A 18 -40.94 21.77 26.04
CA THR A 18 -40.09 20.86 26.84
C THR A 18 -39.59 21.56 28.09
N LEU A 19 -39.15 22.81 27.99
CA LEU A 19 -38.72 23.61 29.14
C LEU A 19 -39.87 23.83 30.14
N HIS A 20 -41.07 24.13 29.64
CA HIS A 20 -42.26 24.24 30.49
C HIS A 20 -42.64 22.92 31.15
N HIS A 21 -42.47 21.79 30.46
CA HIS A 21 -42.70 20.47 31.04
C HIS A 21 -41.72 20.16 32.17
N TYR A 22 -40.42 20.44 31.97
CA TYR A 22 -39.39 20.26 33.00
C TYR A 22 -39.61 21.15 34.22
N ASP A 23 -40.07 22.38 34.00
CA ASP A 23 -40.52 23.25 35.08
C ASP A 23 -41.72 22.68 35.85
N LYS A 24 -42.75 22.24 35.13
CA LYS A 24 -43.97 21.69 35.75
C LYS A 24 -43.71 20.46 36.63
N ILE A 25 -42.71 19.65 36.28
CA ILE A 25 -42.34 18.45 37.06
C ILE A 25 -41.24 18.73 38.10
N GLY A 26 -40.81 19.99 38.26
CA GLY A 26 -39.80 20.39 39.23
C GLY A 26 -38.38 19.92 38.92
N LEU A 27 -38.11 19.59 37.65
CA LEU A 27 -36.79 19.13 37.21
C LEU A 27 -35.87 20.32 36.87
N LEU A 28 -36.48 21.37 36.32
CA LEU A 28 -35.90 22.69 36.09
C LEU A 28 -36.78 23.72 36.81
N SER A 29 -36.30 24.90 37.17
CA SER A 29 -37.17 25.95 37.70
C SER A 29 -36.60 27.31 37.31
N PRO A 30 -37.39 28.23 36.71
CA PRO A 30 -36.88 29.57 36.42
C PRO A 30 -36.65 30.32 37.72
N GLU A 31 -35.57 31.10 37.76
CA GLU A 31 -35.21 31.92 38.92
C GLU A 31 -36.27 33.00 39.20
N SER A 32 -36.85 33.57 38.12
CA SER A 32 -37.85 34.63 38.24
C SER A 32 -38.72 34.73 36.98
N VAL A 33 -39.80 35.51 37.09
CA VAL A 33 -40.65 35.91 35.95
C VAL A 33 -40.62 37.43 35.88
N ASN A 34 -40.33 37.99 34.70
CA ASN A 34 -40.31 39.44 34.53
C ASN A 34 -41.73 40.04 34.45
N GLN A 35 -41.83 41.36 34.46
CA GLN A 35 -43.11 42.09 34.44
C GLN A 35 -43.97 41.80 33.21
N ALA A 36 -43.39 41.30 32.11
CA ALA A 36 -44.10 40.91 30.90
C ALA A 36 -44.49 39.41 30.89
N GLY A 37 -44.30 38.69 32.00
CA GLY A 37 -44.67 37.29 32.16
C GLY A 37 -43.65 36.28 31.60
N TYR A 38 -42.47 36.72 31.17
CA TYR A 38 -41.44 35.81 30.67
C TYR A 38 -40.60 35.20 31.81
N ARG A 39 -40.46 33.88 31.78
CA ARG A 39 -39.56 33.12 32.66
C ARG A 39 -38.09 33.45 32.35
N LEU A 40 -37.33 33.74 33.39
CA LEU A 40 -35.91 34.06 33.34
C LEU A 40 -35.10 32.94 34.01
N TYR A 41 -34.07 32.48 33.32
CA TYR A 41 -33.15 31.42 33.77
C TYR A 41 -31.74 32.00 33.91
N THR A 42 -30.97 31.50 34.88
CA THR A 42 -29.57 31.86 35.06
C THR A 42 -28.64 30.83 34.43
N ASP A 43 -27.34 31.10 34.51
CA ASP A 43 -26.29 30.15 34.15
C ASP A 43 -26.43 28.83 34.92
N TYR A 44 -26.90 28.88 36.18
CA TYR A 44 -27.15 27.69 36.99
C TYR A 44 -28.23 26.79 36.37
N GLU A 45 -29.36 27.36 35.98
CA GLU A 45 -30.45 26.61 35.33
C GLU A 45 -30.04 26.11 33.95
N LEU A 46 -29.22 26.88 33.21
CA LEU A 46 -28.72 26.45 31.91
C LEU A 46 -27.80 25.23 32.03
N GLU A 47 -26.88 25.24 32.99
CA GLU A 47 -26.01 24.10 33.30
C GLU A 47 -26.83 22.89 33.78
N ARG A 48 -27.82 23.11 34.67
CA ARG A 48 -28.73 22.04 35.12
C ARG A 48 -29.51 21.43 33.96
N LEU A 49 -29.97 22.27 33.02
CA LEU A 49 -30.65 21.82 31.81
C LEU A 49 -29.73 20.98 30.91
N GLN A 50 -28.47 21.37 30.72
CA GLN A 50 -27.50 20.58 29.96
C GLN A 50 -27.30 19.18 30.57
N GLN A 51 -27.22 19.09 31.91
CA GLN A 51 -27.11 17.81 32.62
C GLN A 51 -28.37 16.94 32.45
N ILE A 52 -29.56 17.54 32.53
CA ILE A 52 -30.83 16.83 32.28
C ILE A 52 -30.83 16.21 30.89
N LEU A 53 -30.43 16.98 29.87
CA LEU A 53 -30.40 16.51 28.49
C LEU A 53 -29.36 15.40 28.29
N PHE A 54 -28.20 15.51 28.94
CA PHE A 54 -27.19 14.47 28.93
C PHE A 54 -27.69 13.14 29.49
N PHE A 55 -28.24 13.13 30.70
CA PHE A 55 -28.73 11.90 31.31
C PHE A 55 -29.87 11.30 30.49
N LYS A 56 -30.73 12.14 29.91
CA LYS A 56 -31.78 11.68 29.00
C LYS A 56 -31.18 11.01 27.75
N GLU A 57 -30.09 11.55 27.21
CA GLU A 57 -29.38 10.96 26.07
C GLU A 57 -28.68 9.64 26.40
N MET A 58 -28.29 9.44 27.66
CA MET A 58 -27.80 8.15 28.17
C MET A 58 -28.93 7.16 28.51
N GLY A 59 -30.20 7.54 28.32
CA GLY A 59 -31.36 6.67 28.51
C GLY A 59 -32.00 6.69 29.90
N PHE A 60 -31.61 7.62 30.78
CA PHE A 60 -32.23 7.75 32.10
C PHE A 60 -33.65 8.34 32.00
N SER A 61 -34.57 7.83 32.82
CA SER A 61 -35.90 8.41 32.97
C SER A 61 -35.87 9.72 33.75
N LEU A 62 -36.84 10.61 33.52
CA LEU A 62 -36.89 11.94 34.19
C LEU A 62 -36.92 11.82 35.73
N LYS A 63 -37.48 10.74 36.28
CA LYS A 63 -37.49 10.48 37.74
C LYS A 63 -36.10 10.14 38.27
N GLU A 64 -35.32 9.35 37.53
CA GLU A 64 -33.95 8.99 37.91
C GLU A 64 -33.03 10.21 37.82
N ILE A 65 -33.23 11.04 36.79
CA ILE A 65 -32.47 12.29 36.62
C ILE A 65 -32.70 13.21 37.81
N GLN A 66 -33.95 13.43 38.22
CA GLN A 66 -34.28 14.27 39.38
C GLN A 66 -33.59 13.75 40.65
N LYS A 67 -33.71 12.44 40.93
CA LYS A 67 -33.11 11.80 42.11
C LYS A 67 -31.58 11.95 42.14
N ASN A 68 -30.92 11.86 40.99
CA ASN A 68 -29.47 11.98 40.90
C ASN A 68 -28.99 13.44 41.05
N LEU A 69 -29.70 14.40 40.43
CA LEU A 69 -29.32 15.81 40.47
C LEU A 69 -29.58 16.46 41.84
N ASP A 70 -30.52 15.93 42.62
CA ASP A 70 -30.86 16.43 43.95
C ASP A 70 -30.11 15.69 45.08
N HIS A 71 -29.22 14.75 44.75
CA HIS A 71 -28.45 13.97 45.73
C HIS A 71 -27.32 14.81 46.34
N SER A 72 -27.12 14.74 47.67
CA SER A 72 -26.12 15.53 48.40
C SER A 72 -24.67 15.32 47.91
N ASP A 73 -24.39 14.11 47.44
CA ASP A 73 -23.04 13.68 47.00
C ASP A 73 -22.80 13.90 45.50
N PHE A 74 -23.69 14.61 44.80
CA PHE A 74 -23.53 14.89 43.38
C PHE A 74 -22.37 15.87 43.14
N ASP A 75 -21.23 15.35 42.65
CA ASP A 75 -20.10 16.17 42.22
C ASP A 75 -20.36 16.78 40.83
N ARG A 76 -20.82 18.04 40.86
CA ARG A 76 -21.15 18.83 39.69
C ARG A 76 -19.99 18.99 38.71
N LYS A 77 -18.75 19.10 39.19
CA LYS A 77 -17.56 19.31 38.34
C LYS A 77 -17.22 18.02 37.58
N ARG A 78 -17.17 16.91 38.31
CA ARG A 78 -16.90 15.58 37.72
C ARG A 78 -17.95 15.19 36.69
N ALA A 79 -19.23 15.51 36.94
CA ALA A 79 -20.31 15.27 36.00
C ALA A 79 -20.14 16.06 34.69
N LEU A 80 -19.69 17.32 34.76
CA LEU A 80 -19.44 18.16 33.59
C LEU A 80 -18.22 17.71 32.78
N GLU A 81 -17.16 17.24 33.44
CA GLU A 81 -15.96 16.69 32.76
C GLU A 81 -16.29 15.42 31.98
N VAL A 82 -17.06 14.49 32.60
CA VAL A 82 -17.55 13.28 31.91
C VAL A 82 -18.48 13.64 30.76
N HIS A 83 -19.36 14.62 30.95
CA HIS A 83 -20.25 15.10 29.89
C HIS A 83 -19.47 15.65 28.69
N LEU A 84 -18.47 16.49 28.93
CA LEU A 84 -17.62 17.05 27.90
C LEU A 84 -16.89 15.95 27.11
N ASP A 85 -16.34 14.94 27.79
CA ASP A 85 -15.65 13.83 27.12
C ASP A 85 -16.60 13.03 26.22
N VAL A 86 -17.81 12.73 26.69
CA VAL A 86 -18.83 12.03 25.88
C VAL A 86 -19.27 12.89 24.68
N LEU A 87 -19.44 14.20 24.85
CA LEU A 87 -19.75 15.11 23.75
C LEU A 87 -18.63 15.17 22.71
N LEU A 88 -17.36 15.19 23.15
CA LEU A 88 -16.21 15.15 22.25
C LEU A 88 -16.13 13.81 21.48
N GLN A 89 -16.41 12.68 22.15
CA GLN A 89 -16.50 11.38 21.50
C GLN A 89 -17.63 11.31 20.47
N LYS A 90 -18.82 11.86 20.80
CA LYS A 90 -19.95 11.93 19.87
C LYS A 90 -19.66 12.85 18.70
N LYS A 91 -19.04 14.01 18.93
CA LYS A 91 -18.59 14.92 17.88
C LYS A 91 -17.65 14.19 16.92
N LYS A 92 -16.62 13.50 17.44
CA LYS A 92 -15.69 12.71 16.63
C LYS A 92 -16.41 11.63 15.83
N ARG A 93 -17.32 10.88 16.45
CA ARG A 93 -18.14 9.87 15.75
C ARG A 93 -19.01 10.50 14.65
N LEU A 94 -19.57 11.69 14.90
CA LEU A 94 -20.35 12.41 13.90
C LEU A 94 -19.47 12.90 12.75
N GLU A 95 -18.28 13.42 13.03
CA GLU A 95 -17.27 13.78 12.03
C GLU A 95 -16.87 12.55 11.19
N ASP A 96 -16.67 11.39 11.81
CA ASP A 96 -16.37 10.14 11.12
C ASP A 96 -17.54 9.69 10.21
N ILE A 97 -18.78 9.80 10.69
CA ILE A 97 -19.98 9.49 9.90
C ILE A 97 -20.13 10.49 8.74
N ILE A 98 -19.97 11.79 9.00
CA ILE A 98 -20.02 12.85 7.99
C ILE A 98 -18.96 12.59 6.93
N ASN A 99 -17.72 12.27 7.32
CA ASN A 99 -16.64 11.91 6.41
C ASN A 99 -16.98 10.65 5.59
N THR A 100 -17.61 9.65 6.20
CA THR A 100 -18.05 8.43 5.51
C THR A 100 -19.15 8.74 4.48
N VAL A 101 -20.11 9.59 4.86
CA VAL A 101 -21.19 10.05 3.98
C VAL A 101 -20.65 10.91 2.84
N TYR A 102 -19.72 11.84 3.11
CA TYR A 102 -19.02 12.59 2.06
C TYR A 102 -18.29 11.66 1.09
N LYS A 103 -17.52 10.71 1.59
CA LYS A 103 -16.85 9.69 0.77
C LYS A 103 -17.85 8.87 -0.07
N THR A 104 -19.03 8.60 0.47
CA THR A 104 -20.09 7.86 -0.23
C THR A 104 -20.74 8.71 -1.32
N ILE A 105 -21.03 9.97 -1.03
CA ILE A 105 -21.56 10.94 -2.00
C ILE A 105 -20.56 11.19 -3.13
N GLU A 106 -19.28 11.32 -2.81
CA GLU A 106 -18.19 11.48 -3.80
C GLU A 106 -17.97 10.21 -4.62
N SER A 107 -18.12 9.03 -4.01
CA SER A 107 -18.10 7.74 -4.71
C SER A 107 -19.26 7.58 -5.69
N ILE A 108 -20.44 8.13 -5.36
CA ILE A 108 -21.62 8.12 -6.25
C ILE A 108 -21.43 9.09 -7.43
N ASN A 109 -20.67 10.16 -7.25
CA ASN A 109 -20.45 11.19 -8.27
C ASN A 109 -19.21 10.94 -9.17
N GLY A 110 -18.59 9.76 -9.10
CA GLY A 110 -17.65 9.30 -10.12
C GLY A 110 -16.31 10.04 -10.17
N GLY A 111 -15.68 10.31 -9.03
CA GLY A 111 -14.25 10.68 -9.03
C GLY A 111 -13.80 11.42 -7.77
N MET A 112 -13.04 10.75 -6.90
CA MET A 112 -12.23 11.44 -5.90
C MET A 112 -11.11 12.21 -6.63
N LYS A 113 -11.18 13.54 -6.65
CA LYS A 113 -10.01 14.39 -6.94
C LYS A 113 -9.21 14.54 -5.65
N MET A 114 -8.20 13.69 -5.44
CA MET A 114 -7.27 13.86 -4.32
C MET A 114 -6.19 14.90 -4.63
N ASN A 115 -5.94 15.80 -3.67
CA ASN A 115 -4.81 16.72 -3.67
C ASN A 115 -3.54 15.99 -3.18
N PRO A 116 -2.34 16.24 -3.76
CA PRO A 116 -1.03 15.77 -3.29
C PRO A 116 -0.81 15.74 -1.77
N LYS A 117 -1.35 16.73 -1.05
CA LYS A 117 -1.27 16.81 0.41
C LYS A 117 -1.94 15.60 1.08
N ASP A 118 -3.13 15.21 0.64
CA ASP A 118 -3.84 14.05 1.20
C ASP A 118 -3.20 12.70 0.84
N MET A 119 -2.32 12.65 -0.17
CA MET A 119 -1.58 11.43 -0.53
C MET A 119 -0.34 11.18 0.31
N PHE A 120 0.38 12.24 0.68
CA PHE A 120 1.70 12.10 1.29
C PHE A 120 1.96 13.00 2.51
N GLU A 121 0.95 13.72 3.01
CA GLU A 121 1.02 14.41 4.30
C GLU A 121 1.20 13.38 5.42
N GLY A 122 2.31 13.51 6.14
CA GLY A 122 2.66 12.64 7.27
C GLY A 122 3.66 11.52 6.98
N PHE A 123 4.22 11.39 5.77
CA PHE A 123 5.31 10.43 5.53
C PHE A 123 6.53 10.80 6.37
N ASP A 124 6.87 9.95 7.34
CA ASP A 124 8.13 10.04 8.04
C ASP A 124 9.25 9.53 7.14
N ILE A 125 10.04 10.46 6.60
CA ILE A 125 11.15 10.19 5.70
C ILE A 125 12.24 9.36 6.40
N THR A 126 12.36 9.48 7.73
CA THR A 126 13.36 8.71 8.50
C THR A 126 13.04 7.21 8.50
N ASP A 127 11.74 6.87 8.59
CA ASP A 127 11.26 5.49 8.46
C ASP A 127 11.53 4.90 7.06
N ILE A 128 11.49 5.71 5.99
CA ILE A 128 11.77 5.25 4.61
C ILE A 128 13.25 4.91 4.43
N GLU A 129 14.14 5.74 4.97
CA GLU A 129 15.58 5.53 4.90
C GLU A 129 16.05 4.33 5.74
N GLU A 130 15.39 4.07 6.87
CA GLU A 130 15.75 2.97 7.77
C GLU A 130 15.07 1.63 7.45
N SER A 131 13.81 1.63 6.97
CA SER A 131 12.99 0.42 6.98
C SER A 131 13.07 -0.45 5.72
N LYS A 132 13.67 0.02 4.61
CA LYS A 132 13.65 -0.67 3.29
C LYS A 132 12.24 -1.12 2.83
N LYS A 133 11.15 -0.60 3.42
CA LYS A 133 9.79 -1.07 3.15
C LYS A 133 9.36 -0.67 1.73
N LYS A 134 8.64 -1.56 1.04
CA LYS A 134 8.03 -1.28 -0.27
C LYS A 134 6.74 -0.49 -0.04
N TYR A 135 6.86 0.84 -0.11
CA TYR A 135 5.72 1.78 -0.04
C TYR A 135 5.06 1.99 -1.40
N ALA A 136 5.71 1.57 -2.48
CA ALA A 136 5.13 1.50 -3.80
C ALA A 136 5.45 0.14 -4.44
N ALA A 137 4.55 -0.34 -5.29
CA ALA A 137 4.77 -1.51 -6.11
C ALA A 137 4.23 -1.25 -7.52
N GLY A 138 5.07 -1.45 -8.54
CA GLY A 138 4.63 -1.49 -9.92
C GLY A 138 4.23 -2.92 -10.29
N GLY A 139 3.02 -3.07 -10.81
CA GLY A 139 2.57 -4.33 -11.39
C GLY A 139 2.79 -4.38 -12.90
N PHE A 140 2.02 -5.24 -13.57
CA PHE A 140 2.03 -5.35 -15.02
C PHE A 140 1.57 -4.06 -15.71
N GLU A 141 0.40 -3.58 -15.31
CA GLU A 141 -0.27 -2.40 -15.88
C GLU A 141 -0.92 -1.52 -14.81
N HIS A 142 -0.56 -1.73 -13.55
CA HIS A 142 -1.02 -0.95 -12.42
C HIS A 142 0.12 -0.55 -11.51
N THR A 143 -0.16 0.40 -10.64
CA THR A 143 0.74 0.85 -9.59
C THR A 143 -0.02 0.92 -8.28
N LEU A 144 0.63 0.50 -7.20
CA LEU A 144 0.16 0.61 -5.83
C LEU A 144 1.05 1.56 -5.03
N ALA A 145 0.47 2.31 -4.11
CA ALA A 145 1.18 3.11 -3.12
C ALA A 145 0.51 2.99 -1.74
N VAL A 146 1.33 2.97 -0.69
CA VAL A 146 0.92 2.98 0.72
C VAL A 146 1.18 4.36 1.29
N LYS A 147 0.14 5.02 1.81
CA LYS A 147 0.23 6.31 2.49
C LYS A 147 0.78 6.17 3.91
N ALA A 148 1.25 7.29 4.47
CA ALA A 148 1.72 7.34 5.85
C ALA A 148 0.66 6.96 6.89
N ASP A 149 -0.61 7.25 6.61
CA ASP A 149 -1.75 6.84 7.44
C ASP A 149 -2.06 5.32 7.34
N GLY A 150 -1.28 4.57 6.56
CA GLY A 150 -1.44 3.14 6.33
C GLY A 150 -2.54 2.79 5.33
N THR A 151 -3.06 3.74 4.55
CA THR A 151 -4.03 3.44 3.47
C THR A 151 -3.34 3.07 2.16
N VAL A 152 -3.91 2.11 1.43
CA VAL A 152 -3.41 1.66 0.11
C VAL A 152 -4.25 2.23 -1.01
N TRP A 153 -3.55 2.74 -2.01
CA TRP A 153 -4.11 3.34 -3.21
C TRP A 153 -3.55 2.64 -4.44
N GLY A 154 -4.41 2.42 -5.43
CA GLY A 154 -4.04 1.82 -6.70
C GLY A 154 -4.55 2.61 -7.89
N TRP A 155 -3.79 2.62 -8.99
CA TRP A 155 -4.20 3.16 -10.29
C TRP A 155 -3.64 2.32 -11.44
N GLY A 156 -4.17 2.53 -12.65
CA GLY A 156 -3.87 1.73 -13.84
C GLY A 156 -4.88 0.59 -14.05
N ASN A 157 -4.50 -0.44 -14.80
CA ASN A 157 -5.35 -1.60 -15.10
C ASN A 157 -5.14 -2.74 -14.10
N PHE A 158 -6.18 -3.06 -13.35
CA PHE A 158 -6.21 -4.17 -12.39
C PHE A 158 -6.73 -5.48 -12.99
N GLY A 159 -6.97 -5.57 -14.30
CA GLY A 159 -7.37 -6.82 -14.96
C GLY A 159 -8.88 -7.05 -15.06
N GLN A 160 -9.71 -6.01 -14.95
CA GLN A 160 -11.12 -6.10 -15.35
C GLN A 160 -11.25 -5.89 -16.86
N GLU A 161 -12.01 -6.76 -17.54
CA GLU A 161 -12.40 -6.51 -18.93
C GLU A 161 -13.24 -5.22 -19.01
N GLU A 162 -12.92 -4.38 -20.00
CA GLU A 162 -13.51 -3.06 -20.28
C GLU A 162 -13.19 -1.91 -19.30
N CYS A 163 -11.93 -1.46 -19.28
CA CYS A 163 -11.69 -0.02 -19.25
C CYS A 163 -11.55 0.45 -20.70
N SER A 164 -12.63 0.98 -21.27
CA SER A 164 -12.61 1.59 -22.61
C SER A 164 -11.52 2.67 -22.65
N VAL A 165 -10.79 2.75 -23.76
CA VAL A 165 -9.85 3.84 -24.05
C VAL A 165 -10.54 5.18 -23.75
N GLY A 166 -10.03 5.96 -22.80
CA GLY A 166 -10.63 7.23 -22.36
C GLY A 166 -11.60 7.19 -21.16
N SER A 167 -11.81 6.05 -20.51
CA SER A 167 -12.51 5.98 -19.22
C SER A 167 -11.62 6.49 -18.07
N GLU A 168 -12.18 7.28 -17.14
CA GLU A 168 -11.43 7.70 -15.95
C GLU A 168 -11.03 6.46 -15.14
N LYS A 169 -9.74 6.19 -15.01
CA LYS A 169 -9.22 5.06 -14.21
C LYS A 169 -9.19 5.50 -12.74
N PRO A 170 -10.15 5.07 -11.91
CA PRO A 170 -10.31 5.63 -10.59
C PRO A 170 -9.14 5.22 -9.70
N LEU A 171 -8.70 6.15 -8.87
CA LEU A 171 -7.89 5.85 -7.69
C LEU A 171 -8.73 4.98 -6.76
N VAL A 172 -8.31 3.73 -6.53
CA VAL A 172 -9.07 2.78 -5.69
C VAL A 172 -8.48 2.76 -4.28
N PRO A 173 -9.21 3.24 -3.25
CA PRO A 173 -8.85 2.99 -1.86
C PRO A 173 -9.17 1.53 -1.53
N LEU A 174 -8.14 0.75 -1.17
CA LEU A 174 -8.27 -0.71 -1.06
C LEU A 174 -8.32 -1.17 0.39
N LEU A 175 -7.38 -0.74 1.22
CA LEU A 175 -7.22 -1.18 2.60
C LEU A 175 -6.66 -0.06 3.48
N SER A 176 -6.86 -0.16 4.78
CA SER A 176 -6.21 0.64 5.82
C SER A 176 -5.36 -0.24 6.75
N ASN A 177 -4.51 0.39 7.57
CA ASN A 177 -3.57 -0.27 8.46
C ASN A 177 -2.59 -1.21 7.73
N VAL A 178 -2.16 -0.82 6.52
CA VAL A 178 -1.23 -1.57 5.69
C VAL A 178 0.20 -1.12 5.96
N LYS A 179 1.08 -2.12 6.11
CA LYS A 179 2.52 -1.96 6.30
C LYS A 179 3.29 -1.95 4.99
N THR A 180 2.89 -2.77 4.02
CA THR A 180 3.56 -2.88 2.71
C THR A 180 2.66 -3.55 1.68
N VAL A 181 2.99 -3.36 0.40
CA VAL A 181 2.25 -3.89 -0.75
C VAL A 181 3.16 -4.65 -1.71
N ALA A 182 2.56 -5.54 -2.48
CA ALA A 182 3.18 -6.22 -3.60
C ALA A 182 2.21 -6.21 -4.79
N ALA A 183 2.76 -6.02 -5.99
CA ALA A 183 2.01 -6.05 -7.24
C ALA A 183 2.67 -7.07 -8.17
N ALA A 184 1.86 -7.89 -8.82
CA ALA A 184 2.33 -8.90 -9.73
C ALA A 184 2.89 -8.29 -11.02
N SER A 185 4.00 -8.82 -11.51
CA SER A 185 4.62 -8.42 -12.78
C SER A 185 3.86 -8.93 -14.02
N GLY A 186 2.73 -9.63 -13.82
CA GLY A 186 1.83 -10.12 -14.86
C GLY A 186 0.52 -10.63 -14.22
N HIS A 187 -0.50 -10.90 -15.04
CA HIS A 187 -1.81 -11.42 -14.60
C HIS A 187 -2.42 -10.71 -13.37
N TYR A 188 -2.27 -9.38 -13.33
CA TYR A 188 -3.09 -8.42 -12.57
C TYR A 188 -3.49 -8.75 -11.12
N HIS A 189 -2.67 -9.45 -10.35
CA HIS A 189 -2.94 -9.73 -8.95
C HIS A 189 -2.06 -8.90 -8.01
N SER A 190 -2.54 -8.67 -6.80
CA SER A 190 -1.94 -7.73 -5.86
C SER A 190 -2.14 -8.18 -4.42
N PHE A 191 -1.22 -7.77 -3.55
CA PHE A 191 -1.27 -8.08 -2.14
C PHE A 191 -0.93 -6.88 -1.26
N ALA A 192 -1.45 -6.90 -0.05
CA ALA A 192 -1.10 -6.00 1.04
C ALA A 192 -0.87 -6.81 2.32
N ILE A 193 0.07 -6.36 3.13
CA ILE A 193 0.32 -6.89 4.47
C ILE A 193 -0.16 -5.84 5.47
N LYS A 194 -1.07 -6.20 6.37
CA LYS A 194 -1.52 -5.30 7.43
C LYS A 194 -0.53 -5.25 8.60
N ASN A 195 -0.69 -4.25 9.47
CA ASN A 195 0.14 -4.06 10.66
C ASN A 195 0.14 -5.26 11.63
N ASP A 196 -0.94 -6.06 11.61
CA ASP A 196 -1.07 -7.30 12.38
C ASP A 196 -0.36 -8.52 11.74
N GLY A 197 0.27 -8.34 10.58
CA GLY A 197 0.96 -9.41 9.84
C GLY A 197 0.03 -10.31 9.01
N THR A 198 -1.25 -9.94 8.85
CA THR A 198 -2.17 -10.64 7.93
C THR A 198 -1.94 -10.22 6.48
N VAL A 199 -2.14 -11.16 5.54
CA VAL A 199 -2.00 -10.93 4.10
C VAL A 199 -3.39 -10.85 3.47
N TRP A 200 -3.56 -9.86 2.59
CA TRP A 200 -4.79 -9.62 1.85
C TRP A 200 -4.48 -9.53 0.37
N GLY A 201 -5.30 -10.15 -0.49
CA GLY A 201 -5.07 -10.25 -1.93
C GLY A 201 -6.31 -9.87 -2.74
N TRP A 202 -6.10 -9.38 -3.96
CA TRP A 202 -7.14 -9.04 -4.93
C TRP A 202 -6.58 -9.09 -6.35
N GLY A 203 -7.46 -9.05 -7.35
CA GLY A 203 -7.14 -9.14 -8.76
C GLY A 203 -7.43 -10.52 -9.34
N SER A 204 -6.71 -10.88 -10.41
CA SER A 204 -6.90 -12.17 -11.09
C SER A 204 -6.56 -13.36 -10.18
N ASN A 205 -7.33 -14.44 -10.33
CA ASN A 205 -7.21 -15.71 -9.63
C ASN A 205 -7.59 -16.92 -10.53
N ASP A 206 -7.61 -16.71 -11.85
CA ASP A 206 -7.92 -17.72 -12.87
C ASP A 206 -7.01 -18.98 -12.81
N HIS A 207 -5.83 -18.85 -12.19
CA HIS A 207 -4.89 -19.94 -11.95
C HIS A 207 -4.60 -20.20 -10.46
N GLY A 208 -5.40 -19.63 -9.56
CA GLY A 208 -5.21 -19.78 -8.10
C GLY A 208 -4.08 -18.92 -7.51
N GLN A 209 -3.62 -17.89 -8.23
CA GLN A 209 -2.51 -17.01 -7.82
C GLN A 209 -2.78 -16.21 -6.54
N LEU A 210 -4.04 -16.06 -6.09
CA LEU A 210 -4.35 -15.44 -4.80
C LEU A 210 -4.21 -16.38 -3.61
N GLY A 211 -4.18 -17.70 -3.82
CA GLY A 211 -3.98 -18.67 -2.73
C GLY A 211 -5.19 -18.84 -1.82
N ILE A 212 -6.40 -18.53 -2.30
CA ILE A 212 -7.62 -18.54 -1.49
C ILE A 212 -8.43 -19.83 -1.58
N ASN A 213 -7.95 -20.83 -2.32
CA ASN A 213 -8.65 -22.10 -2.58
C ASN A 213 -10.09 -21.93 -3.08
N ALA A 214 -10.30 -20.94 -3.94
CA ALA A 214 -11.61 -20.54 -4.42
C ALA A 214 -11.66 -20.64 -5.96
N ASN A 215 -12.88 -20.74 -6.52
CA ASN A 215 -13.10 -20.96 -7.96
C ASN A 215 -13.39 -19.65 -8.72
N GLU A 216 -13.31 -18.51 -8.05
CA GLU A 216 -13.46 -17.19 -8.63
C GLU A 216 -12.20 -16.83 -9.42
N ASP A 217 -12.35 -16.52 -10.70
CA ASP A 217 -11.24 -16.13 -11.58
C ASP A 217 -10.74 -14.71 -11.31
N TYR A 218 -11.50 -13.90 -10.57
CA TYR A 218 -11.15 -12.53 -10.24
C TYR A 218 -11.78 -12.08 -8.92
N VAL A 219 -11.01 -11.40 -8.07
CA VAL A 219 -11.43 -10.85 -6.79
C VAL A 219 -11.29 -9.34 -6.80
N THR A 220 -12.41 -8.61 -6.76
CA THR A 220 -12.43 -7.14 -6.84
C THR A 220 -12.18 -6.45 -5.51
N VAL A 221 -12.54 -7.10 -4.40
CA VAL A 221 -12.39 -6.58 -3.04
C VAL A 221 -11.32 -7.38 -2.31
N PRO A 222 -10.33 -6.74 -1.66
CA PRO A 222 -9.29 -7.46 -0.92
C PRO A 222 -9.87 -8.50 0.04
N ILE A 223 -9.41 -9.74 -0.12
CA ILE A 223 -9.76 -10.88 0.74
C ILE A 223 -8.54 -11.32 1.55
N LYS A 224 -8.75 -11.72 2.79
CA LYS A 224 -7.68 -12.27 3.64
C LYS A 224 -7.27 -13.66 3.16
N ILE A 225 -5.96 -13.90 3.02
CA ILE A 225 -5.42 -15.23 2.74
C ILE A 225 -5.31 -15.99 4.06
N GLU A 226 -6.02 -17.10 4.18
CA GLU A 226 -6.01 -17.93 5.39
C GLU A 226 -4.78 -18.86 5.45
N GLY A 227 -4.44 -19.32 6.66
CA GLY A 227 -3.28 -20.18 6.89
C GLY A 227 -1.93 -19.44 6.97
N LEU A 228 -1.95 -18.11 6.87
CA LEU A 228 -0.77 -17.24 7.02
C LEU A 228 -0.97 -16.28 8.22
N ASP A 229 0.08 -16.15 9.03
CA ASP A 229 0.18 -15.18 10.12
C ASP A 229 1.60 -14.58 10.15
N HIS A 230 1.81 -13.48 10.88
CA HIS A 230 3.13 -12.88 11.08
C HIS A 230 3.96 -12.70 9.79
N VAL A 231 3.30 -12.39 8.66
CA VAL A 231 3.98 -12.18 7.39
C VAL A 231 4.64 -10.80 7.41
N VAL A 232 5.90 -10.75 6.97
CA VAL A 232 6.72 -9.53 6.97
C VAL A 232 7.02 -9.02 5.56
N SER A 233 6.93 -9.89 4.56
CA SER A 233 7.12 -9.52 3.14
C SER A 233 6.31 -10.44 2.23
N VAL A 234 5.87 -9.90 1.09
CA VAL A 234 5.21 -10.63 0.01
C VAL A 234 5.85 -10.20 -1.31
N SER A 235 6.03 -11.14 -2.22
CA SER A 235 6.43 -10.87 -3.61
C SER A 235 5.53 -11.66 -4.54
N ALA A 236 4.95 -10.97 -5.52
CA ALA A 236 4.10 -11.56 -6.54
C ALA A 236 4.86 -11.64 -7.86
N GLY A 237 4.94 -12.83 -8.43
CA GLY A 237 5.48 -13.07 -9.76
C GLY A 237 4.43 -12.76 -10.83
N VAL A 238 4.48 -13.46 -11.97
CA VAL A 238 3.38 -13.41 -12.95
C VAL A 238 2.20 -14.26 -12.51
N PHE A 239 2.47 -15.45 -11.99
CA PHE A 239 1.42 -16.41 -11.63
C PHE A 239 1.52 -16.91 -10.19
N HIS A 240 2.71 -16.91 -9.59
CA HIS A 240 2.91 -17.42 -8.24
C HIS A 240 3.23 -16.30 -7.26
N THR A 241 3.04 -16.61 -5.99
CA THR A 241 3.33 -15.68 -4.90
C THR A 241 4.27 -16.32 -3.89
N LEU A 242 5.11 -15.47 -3.27
CA LEU A 242 5.95 -15.80 -2.13
C LEU A 242 5.54 -14.92 -0.95
N ALA A 243 5.41 -15.51 0.24
CA ALA A 243 5.26 -14.82 1.51
C ALA A 243 6.40 -15.21 2.45
N LEU A 244 7.06 -14.22 3.04
CA LEU A 244 8.08 -14.40 4.07
C LEU A 244 7.46 -14.13 5.44
N LYS A 245 7.52 -15.12 6.33
CA LYS A 245 7.13 -14.98 7.74
C LYS A 245 8.25 -14.39 8.57
N GLY A 246 7.91 -13.77 9.70
CA GLY A 246 8.87 -13.17 10.64
C GLY A 246 9.87 -14.16 11.27
N ASP A 247 9.57 -15.46 11.21
CA ASP A 247 10.48 -16.54 11.64
C ASP A 247 11.49 -16.96 10.55
N GLY A 248 11.47 -16.29 9.38
CA GLY A 248 12.38 -16.56 8.28
C GLY A 248 12.01 -17.77 7.42
N ARG A 249 10.78 -18.30 7.54
CA ARG A 249 10.23 -19.33 6.65
C ARG A 249 9.51 -18.69 5.45
N VAL A 250 9.61 -19.36 4.30
CA VAL A 250 8.97 -18.94 3.05
C VAL A 250 7.76 -19.82 2.75
N TRP A 251 6.65 -19.17 2.43
CA TRP A 251 5.42 -19.78 1.94
C TRP A 251 5.17 -19.37 0.49
N THR A 252 4.48 -20.20 -0.27
CA THR A 252 4.24 -19.98 -1.69
C THR A 252 2.97 -20.65 -2.18
N TRP A 253 2.40 -20.16 -3.27
CA TRP A 253 1.21 -20.69 -3.92
C TRP A 253 1.09 -20.16 -5.35
N GLY A 254 0.12 -20.68 -6.10
CA GLY A 254 -0.14 -20.43 -7.51
C GLY A 254 0.34 -21.57 -8.42
N PRO A 255 0.41 -21.33 -9.73
CA PRO A 255 0.97 -22.25 -10.71
C PRO A 255 2.43 -22.61 -10.47
N ASN A 256 2.80 -23.84 -10.87
CA ASN A 256 4.12 -24.41 -10.59
C ASN A 256 4.76 -25.11 -11.80
N TRP A 257 4.46 -24.64 -13.02
CA TRP A 257 4.86 -25.30 -14.26
C TRP A 257 6.36 -25.56 -14.41
N TYR A 258 7.20 -24.74 -13.76
CA TYR A 258 8.66 -24.82 -13.84
C TYR A 258 9.31 -25.00 -12.45
N GLY A 259 8.51 -25.33 -11.43
CA GLY A 259 9.01 -25.55 -10.08
C GLY A 259 9.15 -24.28 -9.24
N GLN A 260 8.51 -23.17 -9.64
CA GLN A 260 8.57 -21.86 -8.95
C GLN A 260 8.03 -21.85 -7.52
N LEU A 261 7.31 -22.90 -7.10
CA LEU A 261 6.89 -23.10 -5.71
C LEU A 261 7.99 -23.77 -4.85
N GLY A 262 9.07 -24.29 -5.42
CA GLY A 262 10.20 -24.78 -4.62
C GLY A 262 9.89 -25.97 -3.69
N ASN A 263 8.76 -26.64 -3.89
CA ASN A 263 8.24 -27.70 -3.02
C ASN A 263 8.68 -29.11 -3.44
N GLY A 264 9.66 -29.23 -4.33
CA GLY A 264 10.13 -30.50 -4.87
C GLY A 264 9.21 -31.11 -5.93
N SER A 265 8.19 -30.39 -6.39
CA SER A 265 7.25 -30.84 -7.42
C SER A 265 7.02 -29.77 -8.49
N TYR A 266 6.25 -30.12 -9.52
CA TYR A 266 5.72 -29.21 -10.55
C TYR A 266 4.19 -29.03 -10.43
N ASN A 267 3.60 -29.49 -9.32
CA ASN A 267 2.18 -29.38 -9.07
C ASN A 267 1.87 -27.97 -8.55
N GLU A 268 0.84 -27.34 -9.11
CA GLU A 268 0.30 -26.08 -8.62
C GLU A 268 -0.31 -26.21 -7.22
N SER A 269 -0.49 -25.08 -6.54
CA SER A 269 -1.20 -25.04 -5.27
C SER A 269 -2.07 -23.81 -5.19
N LYS A 270 -3.39 -23.99 -5.03
CA LYS A 270 -4.35 -22.90 -4.82
C LYS A 270 -4.40 -22.42 -3.36
N SER A 271 -3.50 -22.91 -2.51
CA SER A 271 -3.35 -22.51 -1.11
C SER A 271 -1.88 -22.36 -0.73
N PRO A 272 -1.54 -21.52 0.26
CA PRO A 272 -0.19 -21.40 0.75
C PRO A 272 0.39 -22.74 1.21
N LEU A 273 1.60 -23.05 0.73
CA LEU A 273 2.42 -24.15 1.22
C LEU A 273 3.80 -23.65 1.61
N ILE A 274 4.49 -24.38 2.47
CA ILE A 274 5.85 -24.06 2.91
C ILE A 274 6.89 -24.51 1.88
N VAL A 275 7.92 -23.68 1.65
CA VAL A 275 9.13 -24.10 0.93
C VAL A 275 10.03 -24.84 1.90
N GLU A 276 9.98 -26.17 1.85
CA GLU A 276 10.73 -27.02 2.77
C GLU A 276 12.25 -26.85 2.62
N ASN A 277 12.98 -27.07 3.72
CA ASN A 277 14.44 -26.98 3.78
C ASN A 277 15.05 -25.60 3.44
N LEU A 278 14.24 -24.53 3.48
CA LEU A 278 14.68 -23.15 3.33
C LEU A 278 14.27 -22.33 4.57
N ALA A 279 15.23 -22.04 5.44
CA ALA A 279 15.01 -21.30 6.70
C ALA A 279 16.05 -20.18 6.89
N GLY A 280 15.75 -19.20 7.74
CA GLY A 280 16.63 -18.05 7.96
C GLY A 280 16.67 -17.09 6.76
N VAL A 281 15.58 -17.03 6.00
CA VAL A 281 15.39 -16.08 4.91
C VAL A 281 15.06 -14.70 5.49
N LYS A 282 15.65 -13.65 4.93
CA LYS A 282 15.35 -12.25 5.27
C LYS A 282 14.68 -11.47 4.14
N GLU A 283 14.73 -11.96 2.90
CA GLU A 283 14.11 -11.31 1.74
C GLU A 283 13.74 -12.34 0.67
N VAL A 284 12.64 -12.08 -0.04
CA VAL A 284 12.16 -12.90 -1.16
C VAL A 284 11.83 -12.02 -2.36
N ALA A 285 12.04 -12.54 -3.57
CA ALA A 285 11.66 -11.89 -4.82
C ALA A 285 11.14 -12.93 -5.84
N ALA A 286 10.06 -12.59 -6.53
CA ALA A 286 9.41 -13.46 -7.52
C ALA A 286 9.45 -12.79 -8.90
N GLY A 287 9.89 -13.54 -9.91
CA GLY A 287 9.86 -13.14 -11.32
C GLY A 287 8.70 -13.78 -12.07
N PHE A 288 8.82 -13.97 -13.38
CA PHE A 288 7.73 -14.57 -14.17
C PHE A 288 7.50 -16.04 -13.80
N PHE A 289 8.60 -16.81 -13.77
CA PHE A 289 8.57 -18.25 -13.53
C PHE A 289 9.65 -18.71 -12.54
N HIS A 290 10.32 -17.77 -11.87
CA HIS A 290 11.37 -18.06 -10.91
C HIS A 290 11.16 -17.31 -9.59
N SER A 291 11.86 -17.81 -8.58
CA SER A 291 11.82 -17.33 -7.21
C SER A 291 13.22 -17.20 -6.67
N LEU A 292 13.45 -16.16 -5.87
CA LEU A 292 14.70 -15.86 -5.21
C LEU A 292 14.47 -15.69 -3.71
N ALA A 293 15.44 -16.12 -2.92
CA ALA A 293 15.51 -15.85 -1.48
C ALA A 293 16.92 -15.43 -1.08
N LEU A 294 16.99 -14.44 -0.20
CA LEU A 294 18.23 -14.02 0.46
C LEU A 294 18.17 -14.45 1.92
N LYS A 295 19.19 -15.20 2.34
CA LYS A 295 19.32 -15.66 3.73
C LYS A 295 20.07 -14.63 4.59
N GLY A 296 19.89 -14.74 5.91
CA GLY A 296 20.56 -13.89 6.89
C GLY A 296 22.10 -13.92 6.81
N ASP A 297 22.64 -15.06 6.38
CA ASP A 297 24.09 -15.27 6.14
C ASP A 297 24.63 -14.62 4.86
N GLY A 298 23.79 -13.88 4.11
CA GLY A 298 24.20 -13.21 2.87
C GLY A 298 24.25 -14.12 1.64
N THR A 299 23.72 -15.34 1.72
CA THR A 299 23.62 -16.25 0.56
C THR A 299 22.31 -16.09 -0.20
N VAL A 300 22.38 -16.21 -1.53
CA VAL A 300 21.22 -16.16 -2.44
C VAL A 300 20.85 -17.55 -2.92
N TRP A 301 19.55 -17.83 -2.93
CA TRP A 301 18.96 -19.08 -3.36
C TRP A 301 17.95 -18.80 -4.46
N ARG A 302 17.87 -19.68 -5.46
CA ARG A 302 16.96 -19.59 -6.60
C ARG A 302 16.23 -20.90 -6.85
N TRP A 303 15.03 -20.82 -7.41
CA TRP A 303 14.28 -21.97 -7.94
C TRP A 303 13.25 -21.49 -8.97
N GLY A 304 12.50 -22.40 -9.58
CA GLY A 304 11.71 -22.13 -10.77
C GLY A 304 12.55 -22.05 -12.04
N GLY A 305 11.96 -21.61 -13.14
CA GLY A 305 12.55 -21.56 -14.48
C GLY A 305 12.97 -20.17 -14.93
N PHE A 306 14.17 -20.06 -15.52
CA PHE A 306 14.65 -18.83 -16.16
C PHE A 306 14.54 -18.93 -17.70
N GLY A 307 13.85 -17.97 -18.31
CA GLY A 307 13.56 -17.89 -19.75
C GLY A 307 12.25 -17.14 -19.98
N ASP A 308 11.81 -16.97 -21.23
CA ASP A 308 10.53 -16.33 -21.55
C ASP A 308 9.44 -17.32 -21.97
N SER A 309 9.73 -18.62 -21.90
CA SER A 309 8.86 -19.74 -22.27
C SER A 309 8.43 -19.78 -23.75
N THR A 310 9.06 -18.99 -24.62
CA THR A 310 8.85 -19.07 -26.07
C THR A 310 9.71 -20.16 -26.71
N SER A 311 9.35 -20.55 -27.94
CA SER A 311 10.15 -21.48 -28.75
C SER A 311 11.53 -20.92 -29.09
N GLU A 312 11.65 -19.59 -29.22
CA GLU A 312 12.91 -18.90 -29.51
C GLU A 312 13.81 -18.83 -28.27
N PHE A 313 13.22 -18.66 -27.07
CA PHE A 313 13.96 -18.56 -25.81
C PHE A 313 13.38 -19.49 -24.71
N PRO A 314 13.52 -20.81 -24.88
CA PRO A 314 12.97 -21.79 -23.96
C PRO A 314 13.62 -21.67 -22.57
N ILE A 315 12.93 -22.16 -21.55
CA ILE A 315 13.50 -22.28 -20.20
C ILE A 315 14.63 -23.32 -20.25
N LYS A 316 15.86 -22.85 -20.09
CA LYS A 316 17.09 -23.67 -20.17
C LYS A 316 17.62 -24.09 -18.80
N ASP A 317 17.09 -23.49 -17.74
CA ASP A 317 17.48 -23.76 -16.36
C ASP A 317 16.24 -23.64 -15.48
N GLN A 318 15.91 -24.75 -14.81
CA GLN A 318 14.81 -24.82 -13.87
C GLN A 318 15.14 -25.71 -12.69
N SER A 319 14.55 -25.42 -11.53
CA SER A 319 14.67 -26.27 -10.34
C SER A 319 13.40 -26.25 -9.53
N PRO A 320 12.82 -27.40 -9.15
CA PRO A 320 11.66 -27.48 -8.26
C PRO A 320 12.02 -27.35 -6.78
N ILE A 321 13.30 -27.19 -6.45
CA ILE A 321 13.80 -26.97 -5.08
C ILE A 321 14.73 -25.75 -5.04
N PRO A 322 14.85 -25.06 -3.90
CA PRO A 322 15.84 -24.00 -3.73
C PRO A 322 17.27 -24.48 -3.97
N VAL A 323 18.02 -23.77 -4.81
CA VAL A 323 19.44 -24.00 -5.12
C VAL A 323 20.25 -22.74 -4.81
N ARG A 324 21.35 -22.90 -4.06
CA ARG A 324 22.26 -21.80 -3.75
C ARG A 324 23.00 -21.32 -5.01
N VAL A 325 23.03 -20.01 -5.20
CA VAL A 325 23.91 -19.36 -6.19
C VAL A 325 25.32 -19.25 -5.59
N LYS A 326 26.23 -20.12 -6.03
CA LYS A 326 27.53 -20.34 -5.35
C LYS A 326 28.59 -19.27 -5.60
N THR A 327 28.48 -18.49 -6.68
CA THR A 327 29.51 -17.56 -7.13
C THR A 327 29.40 -16.16 -6.54
N ILE A 328 28.36 -15.91 -5.73
CA ILE A 328 28.14 -14.64 -5.03
C ILE A 328 27.84 -14.90 -3.54
N ASP A 329 28.31 -13.99 -2.71
CA ASP A 329 28.17 -13.98 -1.25
C ASP A 329 28.06 -12.53 -0.75
N GLN A 330 27.88 -12.35 0.56
CA GLN A 330 27.80 -11.03 1.20
C GLN A 330 26.71 -10.14 0.59
N ILE A 331 25.57 -10.76 0.24
CA ILE A 331 24.45 -10.09 -0.38
C ILE A 331 23.57 -9.39 0.66
N VAL A 332 23.19 -8.15 0.36
CA VAL A 332 22.39 -7.26 1.23
C VAL A 332 21.02 -6.91 0.66
N ALA A 333 20.77 -7.15 -0.63
CA ALA A 333 19.45 -7.04 -1.26
C ALA A 333 19.36 -7.90 -2.52
N ILE A 334 18.14 -8.31 -2.90
CA ILE A 334 17.85 -9.05 -4.13
C ILE A 334 16.71 -8.39 -4.91
N ALA A 335 16.68 -8.61 -6.23
CA ALA A 335 15.53 -8.27 -7.06
C ALA A 335 15.31 -9.35 -8.13
N ALA A 336 14.06 -9.58 -8.49
CA ALA A 336 13.68 -10.45 -9.58
C ALA A 336 13.00 -9.61 -10.66
N GLY A 337 13.54 -9.64 -11.87
CA GLY A 337 12.81 -9.16 -13.04
C GLY A 337 12.01 -10.29 -13.65
N GLY A 338 11.58 -10.13 -14.90
CA GLY A 338 10.74 -11.12 -15.55
C GLY A 338 11.45 -12.47 -15.70
N SER A 339 12.65 -12.45 -16.27
CA SER A 339 13.45 -13.66 -16.54
C SER A 339 14.90 -13.52 -16.10
N HIS A 340 15.20 -12.55 -15.23
CA HIS A 340 16.52 -12.31 -14.65
C HIS A 340 16.45 -12.08 -13.14
N GLY A 341 17.57 -12.32 -12.47
CA GLY A 341 17.78 -11.99 -11.06
C GLY A 341 18.88 -10.95 -10.92
N ALA A 342 18.80 -10.17 -9.85
CA ALA A 342 19.81 -9.20 -9.45
C ALA A 342 20.11 -9.33 -7.94
N ALA A 343 21.35 -9.08 -7.56
CA ALA A 343 21.81 -9.07 -6.18
C ALA A 343 22.75 -7.88 -5.95
N LEU A 344 22.59 -7.24 -4.79
CA LEU A 344 23.46 -6.16 -4.31
C LEU A 344 24.39 -6.72 -3.23
N LYS A 345 25.70 -6.60 -3.44
CA LYS A 345 26.71 -6.89 -2.42
C LYS A 345 26.85 -5.74 -1.43
N ASP A 346 27.33 -6.03 -0.23
CA ASP A 346 27.65 -5.03 0.81
C ASP A 346 28.73 -4.01 0.39
N ASP A 347 29.64 -4.41 -0.50
CA ASP A 347 30.62 -3.53 -1.15
C ASP A 347 29.99 -2.52 -2.14
N GLY A 348 28.70 -2.62 -2.41
CA GLY A 348 27.96 -1.73 -3.32
C GLY A 348 28.04 -2.11 -4.79
N THR A 349 28.57 -3.29 -5.15
CA THR A 349 28.53 -3.85 -6.50
C THR A 349 27.21 -4.58 -6.77
N VAL A 350 26.77 -4.58 -8.03
CA VAL A 350 25.54 -5.26 -8.48
C VAL A 350 25.89 -6.42 -9.39
N TRP A 351 25.24 -7.56 -9.14
CA TRP A 351 25.42 -8.79 -9.89
C TRP A 351 24.08 -9.27 -10.44
N THR A 352 24.06 -9.68 -11.70
CA THR A 352 22.85 -10.08 -12.41
C THR A 352 23.05 -11.43 -13.10
N TRP A 353 21.98 -12.19 -13.26
CA TRP A 353 21.97 -13.45 -14.02
C TRP A 353 20.60 -13.69 -14.63
N GLY A 354 20.52 -14.63 -15.57
CA GLY A 354 19.31 -15.00 -16.29
C GLY A 354 19.35 -14.54 -17.74
N TYR A 355 18.21 -14.10 -18.24
CA TYR A 355 18.00 -13.68 -19.63
C TYR A 355 18.70 -12.36 -19.97
N ASN A 356 19.31 -12.25 -21.16
CA ASN A 356 20.10 -11.07 -21.54
C ASN A 356 19.95 -10.57 -22.98
N ASN A 357 18.85 -10.90 -23.66
CA ASN A 357 18.66 -10.47 -25.05
C ASN A 357 18.49 -8.94 -25.17
N GLU A 358 17.92 -8.34 -24.13
CA GLU A 358 17.67 -6.90 -24.04
C GLU A 358 18.79 -6.16 -23.27
N GLY A 359 19.87 -6.84 -22.89
CA GLY A 359 20.96 -6.25 -22.10
C GLY A 359 20.68 -6.14 -20.60
N GLN A 360 19.70 -6.89 -20.09
CA GLN A 360 19.19 -6.85 -18.70
C GLN A 360 20.27 -7.14 -17.65
N LEU A 361 21.36 -7.81 -18.05
CA LEU A 361 22.48 -8.12 -17.16
C LEU A 361 23.45 -6.93 -16.96
N GLY A 362 23.49 -5.96 -17.88
CA GLY A 362 24.31 -4.77 -17.69
C GLY A 362 25.83 -5.01 -17.77
N ASP A 363 26.26 -6.15 -18.32
CA ASP A 363 27.66 -6.58 -18.42
C ASP A 363 28.36 -6.09 -19.71
N GLY A 364 27.75 -5.13 -20.42
CA GLY A 364 28.22 -4.59 -21.69
C GLY A 364 27.94 -5.49 -22.89
N LYS A 365 27.15 -6.55 -22.74
CA LYS A 365 26.87 -7.51 -23.80
C LYS A 365 25.37 -7.75 -23.97
N PHE A 366 24.95 -7.90 -25.22
CA PHE A 366 23.70 -8.58 -25.56
C PHE A 366 24.03 -10.05 -25.78
N VAL A 367 23.37 -10.94 -25.06
CA VAL A 367 23.58 -12.39 -25.20
C VAL A 367 22.24 -13.02 -25.50
N ASN A 368 22.17 -13.77 -26.60
CA ASN A 368 21.00 -14.56 -26.93
C ASN A 368 20.91 -15.76 -25.96
N GLY A 369 19.96 -15.68 -25.04
CA GLY A 369 19.61 -16.75 -24.12
C GLY A 369 19.73 -16.38 -22.65
N CYS A 370 19.77 -17.42 -21.82
CA CYS A 370 19.73 -17.35 -20.37
C CYS A 370 21.00 -17.99 -19.77
N SER A 371 21.56 -17.36 -18.74
CA SER A 371 22.73 -17.84 -18.01
C SER A 371 22.51 -17.78 -16.50
N CYS A 372 22.73 -18.87 -15.79
CA CYS A 372 22.58 -18.94 -14.32
C CYS A 372 23.81 -18.41 -13.58
N GLU A 373 24.87 -18.08 -14.29
CA GLU A 373 26.09 -17.53 -13.74
C GLU A 373 25.93 -16.01 -13.54
N PRO A 374 25.97 -15.52 -12.28
CA PRO A 374 26.06 -14.11 -11.97
C PRO A 374 27.22 -13.42 -12.68
N ARG A 375 26.92 -12.26 -13.25
CA ARG A 375 27.89 -11.35 -13.85
C ARG A 375 27.78 -9.99 -13.18
N MET A 376 28.92 -9.36 -12.96
CA MET A 376 28.96 -8.03 -12.39
C MET A 376 28.50 -7.00 -13.42
N VAL A 377 27.68 -6.04 -13.00
CA VAL A 377 27.25 -4.91 -13.83
C VAL A 377 28.43 -3.96 -14.04
N SER A 378 28.69 -3.58 -15.30
CA SER A 378 29.83 -2.75 -15.66
C SER A 378 29.68 -1.30 -15.18
N GLY A 379 30.74 -0.75 -14.58
CA GLY A 379 30.84 0.68 -14.25
C GLY A 379 29.97 1.16 -13.08
N LEU A 380 29.34 0.24 -12.34
CA LEU A 380 28.39 0.57 -11.28
C LEU A 380 28.98 0.27 -9.89
N THR A 381 29.09 1.30 -9.05
CA THR A 381 29.61 1.22 -7.67
C THR A 381 28.74 2.03 -6.72
N ASP A 382 28.94 1.85 -5.40
CA ASP A 382 28.28 2.63 -4.36
C ASP A 382 26.75 2.57 -4.40
N ILE A 383 26.22 1.39 -4.76
CA ILE A 383 24.79 1.14 -4.80
C ILE A 383 24.25 0.86 -3.41
N LYS A 384 23.09 1.44 -3.08
CA LYS A 384 22.37 1.22 -1.82
C LYS A 384 21.05 0.47 -2.00
N ALA A 385 20.46 0.49 -3.19
CA ALA A 385 19.25 -0.25 -3.50
C ALA A 385 19.17 -0.64 -4.98
N ILE A 386 18.47 -1.73 -5.26
CA ILE A 386 18.21 -2.25 -6.62
C ILE A 386 16.73 -2.62 -6.75
N THR A 387 16.20 -2.53 -7.96
CA THR A 387 14.90 -3.11 -8.32
C THR A 387 14.95 -3.57 -9.78
N ALA A 388 14.15 -4.57 -10.14
CA ALA A 388 14.06 -5.08 -11.50
C ALA A 388 12.62 -5.01 -11.98
N GLY A 389 12.43 -4.57 -13.22
CA GLY A 389 11.17 -4.70 -13.93
C GLY A 389 11.16 -5.93 -14.84
N GLY A 390 10.24 -5.99 -15.80
CA GLY A 390 10.09 -7.18 -16.65
C GLY A 390 11.36 -7.56 -17.41
N ALA A 391 12.02 -6.57 -18.01
CA ALA A 391 13.22 -6.77 -18.83
C ALA A 391 14.29 -5.69 -18.61
N PHE A 392 14.25 -4.97 -17.49
CA PHE A 392 15.15 -3.87 -17.18
C PHE A 392 15.46 -3.84 -15.67
N THR A 393 16.51 -3.13 -15.30
CA THR A 393 16.96 -3.01 -13.91
C THR A 393 17.24 -1.55 -13.58
N LEU A 394 16.92 -1.15 -12.35
CA LEU A 394 17.26 0.14 -11.77
C LEU A 394 18.17 -0.06 -10.56
N ALA A 395 19.10 0.86 -10.37
CA ALA A 395 19.95 0.92 -9.20
C ALA A 395 20.01 2.35 -8.65
N LEU A 396 19.95 2.46 -7.32
CA LEU A 396 20.04 3.72 -6.60
C LEU A 396 21.41 3.80 -5.93
N ARG A 397 22.21 4.80 -6.31
CA ARG A 397 23.48 5.10 -5.66
C ARG A 397 23.28 5.77 -4.30
N LYS A 398 24.29 5.64 -3.43
CA LYS A 398 24.35 6.32 -2.13
C LYS A 398 24.20 7.84 -2.24
N ASN A 399 24.69 8.44 -3.33
CA ASN A 399 24.55 9.88 -3.60
C ASN A 399 23.15 10.32 -4.08
N GLY A 400 22.19 9.39 -4.19
CA GLY A 400 20.82 9.71 -4.62
C GLY A 400 20.60 9.77 -6.14
N THR A 401 21.59 9.37 -6.95
CA THR A 401 21.42 9.22 -8.41
C THR A 401 20.84 7.87 -8.77
N VAL A 402 20.01 7.82 -9.82
CA VAL A 402 19.39 6.59 -10.33
C VAL A 402 20.04 6.17 -11.64
N TRP A 403 20.32 4.88 -11.76
CA TRP A 403 20.93 4.26 -12.93
C TRP A 403 20.03 3.17 -13.48
N ALA A 404 19.95 3.04 -14.81
CA ALA A 404 19.08 2.08 -15.50
C ALA A 404 19.80 1.35 -16.64
N TRP A 405 19.40 0.12 -16.92
CA TRP A 405 19.80 -0.67 -18.10
C TRP A 405 18.79 -1.78 -18.41
N GLY A 406 18.94 -2.41 -19.57
CA GLY A 406 18.06 -3.44 -20.12
C GLY A 406 17.16 -2.92 -21.23
N SER A 407 15.94 -3.45 -21.31
CA SER A 407 14.96 -3.09 -22.32
C SER A 407 14.45 -1.66 -22.16
N ASN A 408 14.21 -0.97 -23.27
CA ASN A 408 13.74 0.42 -23.30
C ASN A 408 12.63 0.69 -24.33
N ASN A 409 11.98 -0.35 -24.84
CA ASN A 409 10.96 -0.24 -25.90
C ASN A 409 9.77 0.68 -25.52
N TYR A 410 9.54 0.88 -24.23
CA TYR A 410 8.50 1.75 -23.67
C TYR A 410 9.06 3.01 -22.98
N GLY A 411 10.38 3.25 -23.05
CA GLY A 411 11.03 4.37 -22.40
C GLY A 411 11.33 4.13 -20.91
N GLN A 412 11.25 2.88 -20.44
CA GLN A 412 11.41 2.52 -19.03
C GLN A 412 12.82 2.77 -18.45
N LEU A 413 13.83 3.07 -19.29
CA LEU A 413 15.13 3.51 -18.79
C LEU A 413 15.18 5.00 -18.43
N GLY A 414 14.20 5.80 -18.87
CA GLY A 414 14.11 7.22 -18.51
C GLY A 414 15.23 8.10 -19.10
N ASP A 415 15.98 7.60 -20.08
CA ASP A 415 17.18 8.23 -20.62
C ASP A 415 16.91 9.12 -21.85
N SER A 416 15.65 9.52 -22.07
CA SER A 416 15.19 10.25 -23.26
C SER A 416 15.29 9.48 -24.58
N THR A 417 15.57 8.17 -24.55
CA THR A 417 15.62 7.31 -25.74
C THR A 417 14.58 6.20 -25.67
N TYR A 418 14.51 5.36 -26.71
CA TYR A 418 13.79 4.08 -26.70
C TYR A 418 14.74 2.91 -27.00
N GLU A 419 16.04 3.12 -26.78
CA GLU A 419 17.07 2.15 -27.11
C GLU A 419 17.43 1.30 -25.90
N ASN A 420 17.47 -0.01 -26.09
CA ASN A 420 17.97 -0.93 -25.08
C ASN A 420 19.44 -0.62 -24.74
N LYS A 421 19.81 -0.80 -23.47
CA LYS A 421 21.19 -0.56 -22.99
C LYS A 421 21.69 -1.80 -22.27
N CYS A 422 22.85 -2.31 -22.68
CA CYS A 422 23.54 -3.40 -21.99
C CYS A 422 24.58 -2.90 -20.97
N GLU A 423 24.61 -1.60 -20.68
CA GLU A 423 25.42 -0.96 -19.65
C GLU A 423 24.54 -0.03 -18.82
N ALA A 424 24.82 0.08 -17.53
CA ALA A 424 24.13 1.03 -16.65
C ALA A 424 24.37 2.48 -17.10
N ARG A 425 23.30 3.27 -17.19
CA ARG A 425 23.35 4.70 -17.50
C ARG A 425 22.61 5.49 -16.43
N GLU A 426 23.19 6.61 -16.01
CA GLU A 426 22.54 7.54 -15.10
C GLU A 426 21.31 8.18 -15.76
N ILE A 427 20.25 8.39 -14.98
CA ILE A 427 19.05 9.14 -15.38
C ILE A 427 19.24 10.60 -14.93
N PRO A 428 19.58 11.54 -15.82
CA PRO A 428 20.11 12.86 -15.42
C PRO A 428 19.15 13.73 -14.59
N GLU A 429 17.85 13.51 -14.72
CA GLU A 429 16.80 14.30 -14.03
C GLU A 429 16.55 13.83 -12.57
N LEU A 430 17.06 12.65 -12.21
CA LEU A 430 16.84 12.01 -10.92
C LEU A 430 18.07 12.13 -10.01
N ASN A 431 18.05 13.17 -9.18
CA ASN A 431 18.92 13.39 -8.03
C ASN A 431 18.12 13.33 -6.72
N ASP A 432 18.81 13.23 -5.58
CA ASP A 432 18.20 13.17 -4.25
C ASP A 432 17.11 12.09 -4.10
N VAL A 433 17.26 10.98 -4.82
CA VAL A 433 16.32 9.86 -4.74
C VAL A 433 16.58 9.04 -3.47
N ILE A 434 15.48 8.69 -2.78
CA ILE A 434 15.48 7.85 -1.58
C ILE A 434 14.86 6.47 -1.82
N HIS A 435 13.98 6.36 -2.82
CA HIS A 435 13.30 5.09 -3.12
C HIS A 435 13.12 4.91 -4.62
N ILE A 436 13.24 3.66 -5.08
CA ILE A 436 12.98 3.23 -6.45
C ILE A 436 12.07 2.00 -6.45
N ALA A 437 11.15 1.94 -7.42
CA ALA A 437 10.34 0.76 -7.69
C ALA A 437 10.18 0.59 -9.21
N ALA A 438 9.94 -0.65 -9.64
CA ALA A 438 9.69 -0.98 -11.04
C ALA A 438 8.41 -1.81 -11.15
N GLY A 439 7.62 -1.53 -12.18
CA GLY A 439 6.66 -2.49 -12.72
C GLY A 439 7.24 -3.20 -13.93
N THR A 440 6.40 -3.87 -14.70
CA THR A 440 6.89 -4.68 -15.82
C THR A 440 7.50 -3.82 -16.93
N LYS A 441 6.91 -2.65 -17.20
CA LYS A 441 7.30 -1.75 -18.30
C LYS A 441 7.37 -0.27 -17.88
N HIS A 442 7.28 0.02 -16.59
CA HIS A 442 7.31 1.37 -16.03
C HIS A 442 8.10 1.41 -14.72
N ALA A 443 8.47 2.61 -14.30
CA ALA A 443 9.33 2.82 -13.16
C ALA A 443 8.89 4.03 -12.34
N ILE A 444 9.31 4.01 -11.07
CA ILE A 444 8.93 4.97 -10.03
C ILE A 444 10.19 5.35 -9.26
N ALA A 445 10.35 6.64 -8.99
CA ALA A 445 11.36 7.16 -8.06
C ALA A 445 10.73 8.17 -7.10
N MET A 446 11.13 8.13 -5.83
CA MET A 446 10.76 9.12 -4.82
C MET A 446 12.00 9.90 -4.39
N LYS A 447 11.91 11.22 -4.43
CA LYS A 447 12.96 12.13 -3.96
C LYS A 447 12.79 12.51 -2.49
N LYS A 448 13.86 13.02 -1.87
CA LYS A 448 13.87 13.54 -0.49
C LYS A 448 12.84 14.65 -0.24
N ASP A 449 12.49 15.41 -1.27
CA ASP A 449 11.45 16.46 -1.18
C ASP A 449 10.02 15.89 -1.17
N GLY A 450 9.87 14.56 -1.15
CA GLY A 450 8.58 13.87 -1.22
C GLY A 450 8.01 13.77 -2.64
N SER A 451 8.67 14.33 -3.67
CA SER A 451 8.17 14.23 -5.03
C SER A 451 8.34 12.82 -5.60
N VAL A 452 7.28 12.35 -6.27
CA VAL A 452 7.29 11.06 -7.00
C VAL A 452 7.34 11.32 -8.50
N TRP A 453 8.22 10.57 -9.13
CA TRP A 453 8.52 10.62 -10.56
C TRP A 453 8.20 9.26 -11.16
N LEU A 454 7.44 9.26 -12.26
CA LEU A 454 7.08 8.04 -12.98
C LEU A 454 7.53 8.14 -14.44
N TRP A 455 7.80 7.01 -15.10
CA TRP A 455 8.10 6.93 -16.54
C TRP A 455 7.94 5.50 -17.06
N GLY A 456 8.03 5.32 -18.38
CA GLY A 456 7.84 4.06 -19.09
C GLY A 456 6.47 3.95 -19.76
N SER A 457 5.95 2.73 -19.88
CA SER A 457 4.63 2.46 -20.45
C SER A 457 3.53 3.14 -19.63
N ASN A 458 2.54 3.66 -20.35
CA ASN A 458 1.36 4.29 -19.77
C ASN A 458 0.09 3.95 -20.55
N ASP A 459 0.14 2.87 -21.34
CA ASP A 459 -0.95 2.49 -22.25
C ASP A 459 -2.24 2.17 -21.46
N HIS A 460 -2.08 1.90 -20.16
CA HIS A 460 -3.13 1.61 -19.22
C HIS A 460 -3.21 2.60 -18.06
N GLY A 461 -2.55 3.77 -18.14
CA GLY A 461 -2.60 4.78 -17.08
C GLY A 461 -1.70 4.46 -15.88
N GLN A 462 -0.72 3.56 -16.03
CA GLN A 462 0.26 3.16 -15.01
C GLN A 462 0.96 4.34 -14.34
N LEU A 463 1.12 5.45 -15.08
CA LEU A 463 1.80 6.64 -14.59
C LEU A 463 0.84 7.55 -13.79
N GLY A 464 -0.48 7.44 -14.02
CA GLY A 464 -1.49 8.21 -13.29
C GLY A 464 -1.76 9.61 -13.86
N ASP A 465 -1.06 10.04 -14.92
CA ASP A 465 -1.18 11.39 -15.50
C ASP A 465 -2.43 11.64 -16.38
N LYS A 466 -3.43 10.74 -16.33
CA LYS A 466 -4.65 10.73 -17.16
C LYS A 466 -4.38 10.76 -18.68
N LYS A 467 -3.13 10.58 -19.12
CA LYS A 467 -2.76 10.47 -20.53
C LYS A 467 -2.37 9.03 -20.79
N GLU A 468 -2.81 8.43 -21.89
CA GLU A 468 -2.43 7.06 -22.25
C GLU A 468 -1.25 7.07 -23.22
N SER A 469 -0.17 7.76 -22.83
CA SER A 469 1.04 7.88 -23.64
C SER A 469 2.27 7.54 -22.83
N LYS A 470 3.05 6.56 -23.30
CA LYS A 470 4.35 6.22 -22.72
C LYS A 470 5.28 7.43 -22.62
N ARG A 471 6.16 7.43 -21.63
CA ARG A 471 7.13 8.50 -21.38
C ARG A 471 8.53 7.92 -21.24
N ASN A 472 9.47 8.41 -22.05
CA ASN A 472 10.88 8.01 -21.95
C ASN A 472 11.74 8.94 -21.09
N ARG A 473 11.10 9.86 -20.37
CA ARG A 473 11.72 10.73 -19.37
C ARG A 473 10.90 10.67 -18.08
N PRO A 474 11.55 10.62 -16.92
CA PRO A 474 10.88 10.84 -15.64
C PRO A 474 10.05 12.10 -15.72
N TYR A 475 8.77 12.01 -15.34
CA TYR A 475 7.96 13.21 -15.15
C TYR A 475 7.52 13.30 -13.70
N LYS A 476 7.57 14.52 -13.18
CA LYS A 476 7.10 14.84 -11.83
C LYS A 476 5.57 14.81 -11.86
N TYR A 477 4.97 13.81 -11.24
CA TYR A 477 3.51 13.70 -11.21
C TYR A 477 2.91 14.56 -10.08
N PHE A 478 3.58 14.63 -8.92
CA PHE A 478 3.09 15.40 -7.77
C PHE A 478 4.01 16.59 -7.46
N GLN A 479 3.49 17.81 -7.56
CA GLN A 479 4.10 19.00 -6.95
C GLN A 479 3.40 19.27 -5.62
N THR A 480 4.16 19.35 -4.53
CA THR A 480 3.72 19.97 -3.28
C THR A 480 3.68 21.48 -3.52
N THR A 481 2.49 22.08 -3.57
CA THR A 481 2.32 23.53 -3.40
C THR A 481 2.15 23.87 -1.94
#